data_AF-A0AAJ2VE62-F1
#
_entry.id   AF-A0AAJ2VE62-F1
#
_cell.length_a   1.000
_cell.length_b   1.000
_cell.length_c   1.000
_cell.angle_alpha   90.00
_cell.angle_beta   90.00
_cell.angle_gamma   90.00
#
_symmetry.space_group_name_H-M   'P 1'
#
loop_
_entity.id
_entity.type
_entity.pdbx_description
1 polymer ?
#
loop_
_entity_poly.entity_id
_entity_poly.type
_entity_poly.pdbx_seq_one_letter_code
_entity_poly.pdbx_strand_id
1 'polypeptide(L)'
;MLMGTLKETLIFVQDDGTGRHRYEIYKSDHQGGYFAVIYIQKTVLLNDTAVVTWVIDNPYWRMKSHYIPNARMECEAHWKETYRVLVA
;
A
#
# COMPACT_ATOMS: atom_id res chain seq x y z
N MET A 1 14.14 -13.07 -3.63
CA MET A 1 13.32 -11.95 -4.14
C MET A 1 11.87 -12.28 -3.87
N LEU A 2 11.06 -11.31 -3.44
CA LEU A 2 9.60 -11.48 -3.45
C LEU A 2 9.18 -11.53 -4.92
N MET A 3 9.06 -12.73 -5.48
CA MET A 3 8.60 -12.92 -6.85
C MET A 3 7.09 -13.00 -6.84
N GLY A 4 6.48 -12.05 -7.54
CA GLY A 4 5.06 -12.01 -7.76
C GLY A 4 4.74 -11.13 -8.97
N THR A 5 3.64 -11.45 -9.62
CA THR A 5 3.14 -10.65 -10.74
C THR A 5 2.25 -9.54 -10.20
N LEU A 6 2.59 -8.27 -10.47
CA LEU A 6 1.74 -7.12 -10.15
C LEU A 6 0.39 -7.28 -10.86
N LYS A 7 -0.69 -7.15 -10.09
CA LYS A 7 -2.07 -7.26 -10.60
C LYS A 7 -2.83 -5.96 -10.52
N GLU A 8 -2.63 -5.19 -9.47
CA GLU A 8 -3.37 -3.95 -9.26
C GLU A 8 -2.56 -2.97 -8.41
N THR A 9 -2.82 -1.68 -8.61
CA THR A 9 -2.28 -0.61 -7.77
C THR A 9 -3.43 0.25 -7.28
N LEU A 10 -3.51 0.42 -5.96
CA LEU A 10 -4.52 1.23 -5.30
C LEU A 10 -3.84 2.45 -4.67
N ILE A 11 -4.51 3.60 -4.75
CA ILE A 11 -4.08 4.83 -4.07
C ILE A 11 -5.18 5.24 -3.12
N PHE A 12 -4.84 5.35 -1.84
CA PHE A 12 -5.73 5.88 -0.81
C PHE A 12 -5.20 7.23 -0.32
N VAL A 13 -6.12 8.14 -0.04
CA VAL A 13 -5.84 9.49 0.43
C VAL A 13 -6.54 9.66 1.77
N GLN A 14 -5.82 10.14 2.79
CA GLN A 14 -6.41 10.48 4.07
C GLN A 14 -7.44 11.60 3.92
N ASP A 15 -8.43 11.62 4.82
CA ASP A 15 -9.58 12.53 4.74
C ASP A 15 -9.17 14.02 4.80
N ASP A 16 -8.05 14.32 5.47
CA ASP A 16 -7.46 15.66 5.56
C ASP A 16 -6.54 16.01 4.36
N GLY A 17 -6.37 15.08 3.43
CA GLY A 17 -5.50 15.20 2.26
C GLY A 17 -4.00 15.16 2.57
N THR A 18 -3.59 14.94 3.82
CA THR A 18 -2.18 15.09 4.25
C THR A 18 -1.35 13.84 3.98
N GLY A 19 -1.94 12.65 4.03
CA GLY A 19 -1.27 11.38 3.74
C GLY A 19 -1.81 10.66 2.51
N ARG A 20 -0.92 10.19 1.62
CA ARG A 20 -1.27 9.22 0.57
C ARG A 20 -0.57 7.90 0.80
N HIS A 21 -1.30 6.82 0.53
CA HIS A 21 -0.84 5.45 0.65
C HIS A 21 -1.04 4.73 -0.68
N ARG A 22 -0.02 4.02 -1.15
CA ARG A 22 -0.08 3.20 -2.35
C ARG A 22 0.04 1.74 -1.98
N TYR A 23 -0.87 0.92 -2.49
CA TYR A 23 -0.85 -0.53 -2.32
C TYR A 23 -0.65 -1.15 -3.69
N GLU A 24 0.47 -1.82 -3.89
CA GLU A 24 0.73 -2.63 -5.08
C GLU A 24 0.42 -4.09 -4.74
N ILE A 25 -0.61 -4.66 -5.36
CA ILE A 25 -1.08 -6.03 -5.10
C ILE A 25 -0.41 -6.98 -6.08
N TYR A 26 0.30 -7.96 -5.54
CA TYR A 26 1.02 -8.98 -6.29
C TYR A 26 0.40 -10.35 -6.07
N LYS A 27 0.27 -11.13 -7.14
CA LYS A 27 0.01 -12.58 -7.04
C LYS A 27 1.34 -13.26 -6.73
N SER A 28 1.41 -14.05 -5.65
CA SER A 28 2.62 -14.82 -5.35
C SER A 28 2.84 -15.91 -6.38
N ASP A 29 4.04 -15.98 -6.94
CA ASP A 29 4.40 -17.04 -7.91
C ASP A 29 4.78 -18.35 -7.20
N HIS A 30 5.06 -18.30 -5.89
CA HIS A 30 5.58 -19.44 -5.12
C HIS A 30 4.60 -20.00 -4.07
N GLN A 31 3.78 -19.15 -3.43
CA GLN A 31 3.00 -19.57 -2.26
C GLN A 31 1.48 -19.57 -2.46
N GLY A 32 1.01 -19.28 -3.69
CA GLY A 32 -0.41 -19.06 -3.93
C GLY A 32 -0.93 -17.82 -3.19
N GLY A 33 -2.10 -17.32 -3.62
CA GLY A 33 -2.68 -16.10 -3.03
C GLY A 33 -1.94 -14.81 -3.40
N TYR A 34 -2.17 -13.77 -2.60
CA TYR A 34 -1.72 -12.40 -2.87
C TYR A 34 -0.97 -11.78 -1.69
N PHE A 35 -0.15 -10.78 -2.00
CA PHE A 35 0.47 -9.90 -1.03
C PHE A 35 0.47 -8.47 -1.54
N ALA A 36 0.57 -7.47 -0.66
CA ALA A 36 0.75 -6.08 -1.04
C ALA A 36 2.15 -5.60 -0.69
N VAL A 37 2.70 -4.73 -1.54
CA VAL A 37 3.72 -3.77 -1.13
C VAL A 37 3.02 -2.46 -0.83
N ILE A 38 3.18 -1.97 0.39
CA ILE A 38 2.55 -0.74 0.87
C ILE A 38 3.60 0.36 0.88
N TYR A 39 3.24 1.51 0.31
CA TYR A 39 4.07 2.70 0.30
C TYR A 39 3.30 3.85 0.93
N ILE A 40 4.06 4.75 1.55
CA ILE A 40 3.58 6.04 2.03
C ILE A 40 4.29 7.16 1.28
N GLN A 41 3.55 8.22 0.94
CA GLN A 41 4.14 9.40 0.33
C GLN A 41 4.87 10.23 1.40
N LYS A 42 6.14 10.56 1.18
CA LYS A 42 6.93 11.43 2.05
C LYS A 42 7.57 12.56 1.25
N THR A 43 7.65 13.73 1.87
CA THR A 43 8.48 14.84 1.38
C THR A 43 9.88 14.67 1.96
N VAL A 44 10.88 14.57 1.09
CA VAL A 44 12.29 14.50 1.45
C VAL A 44 13.00 15.75 0.95
N LEU A 45 13.95 16.26 1.74
CA LEU A 45 14.80 17.38 1.34
C LEU A 45 16.09 16.84 0.74
N LEU A 46 16.37 17.21 -0.51
CA LEU A 46 17.60 16.87 -1.22
C LEU A 46 18.21 18.15 -1.78
N ASN A 47 19.36 18.57 -1.25
CA ASN A 47 20.08 19.78 -1.67
C ASN A 47 19.16 21.01 -1.81
N ASP A 48 18.50 21.39 -0.71
CA ASP A 48 17.53 22.49 -0.62
C ASP A 48 16.28 22.37 -1.51
N THR A 49 16.08 21.22 -2.16
CA THR A 49 14.89 20.93 -2.94
C THR A 49 13.98 19.96 -2.19
N ALA A 50 12.72 20.33 -2.00
CA ALA A 50 11.71 19.42 -1.48
C ALA A 50 11.21 18.51 -2.61
N VAL A 51 11.43 17.21 -2.48
CA VAL A 51 10.97 16.18 -3.42
C VAL A 51 9.93 15.32 -2.73
N VAL A 52 8.81 15.09 -3.41
CA VAL A 52 7.78 14.17 -2.91
C VAL A 52 7.99 12.80 -3.54
N THR A 53 8.15 11.77 -2.71
CA THR A 53 8.47 10.41 -3.16
C THR A 53 7.66 9.34 -2.42
N TRP A 54 7.58 8.15 -3.01
CA TRP A 54 6.99 6.97 -2.38
C TRP A 54 8.06 6.19 -1.64
N VAL A 55 7.85 5.97 -0.34
CA VAL A 55 8.73 5.16 0.51
C VAL A 55 8.00 3.88 0.86
N ILE A 56 8.69 2.74 0.79
CA ILE A 56 8.12 1.46 1.23
C ILE A 56 7.87 1.53 2.73
N ASP A 57 6.61 1.35 3.11
CA ASP A 57 6.18 1.22 4.49
C ASP A 57 6.13 -0.26 4.90
N ASN A 58 5.54 -1.10 4.05
CA ASN A 58 5.52 -2.56 4.24
C ASN A 58 5.90 -3.29 2.94
N PRO A 59 7.05 -4.00 2.89
CA PRO A 59 7.50 -4.67 1.69
C PRO A 59 6.72 -5.97 1.37
N TYR A 60 5.98 -6.54 2.33
CA TYR A 60 5.29 -7.81 2.15
C TYR A 60 4.12 -8.00 3.11
N TRP A 61 3.00 -7.35 2.81
CA TRP A 61 1.76 -7.57 3.55
C TRP A 61 0.99 -8.75 2.96
N ARG A 62 1.08 -9.91 3.61
CA ARG A 62 0.40 -11.14 3.15
C ARG A 62 -1.12 -11.02 3.33
N MET A 63 -1.86 -11.32 2.26
CA MET A 63 -3.31 -11.31 2.27
C MET A 63 -3.89 -12.71 2.50
N LYS A 64 -5.14 -12.75 2.96
CA LYS A 64 -5.91 -14.00 3.06
C LYS A 64 -6.61 -14.32 1.74
N SER A 65 -6.85 -13.30 0.92
CA SER A 65 -7.56 -13.41 -0.34
C SER A 65 -6.83 -14.21 -1.40
N HIS A 66 -7.62 -14.94 -2.19
CA HIS A 66 -7.19 -15.70 -3.37
C HIS A 66 -7.82 -15.16 -4.67
N TYR A 67 -8.54 -14.03 -4.59
CA TYR A 67 -9.17 -13.33 -5.71
C TYR A 67 -8.91 -11.83 -5.60
N ILE A 68 -8.66 -11.18 -6.74
CA ILE A 68 -8.29 -9.75 -6.78
C ILE A 68 -9.34 -8.81 -6.16
N PRO A 69 -10.64 -8.96 -6.44
CA PRO A 69 -11.64 -8.10 -5.79
C PRO A 69 -11.58 -8.17 -4.26
N ASN A 70 -11.35 -9.36 -3.70
CA ASN A 70 -11.26 -9.52 -2.24
C ASN A 70 -9.93 -8.96 -1.70
N ALA A 71 -8.83 -9.11 -2.45
CA ALA A 71 -7.54 -8.49 -2.13
C ALA A 71 -7.64 -6.96 -2.07
N ARG A 72 -8.44 -6.34 -2.96
CA ARG A 72 -8.74 -4.91 -2.94
C ARG A 72 -9.48 -4.51 -1.65
N MET A 73 -10.53 -5.26 -1.29
CA MET A 73 -11.28 -5.01 -0.05
C MET A 73 -10.39 -5.16 1.19
N GLU A 74 -9.50 -6.15 1.21
CA GLU A 74 -8.52 -6.32 2.30
C GLU A 74 -7.57 -5.12 2.40
N CYS A 75 -7.04 -4.62 1.28
CA CYS A 75 -6.21 -3.41 1.28
C CYS A 75 -6.97 -2.17 1.79
N GLU A 76 -8.22 -2.00 1.36
CA GLU A 76 -9.06 -0.90 1.80
C GLU A 76 -9.37 -0.99 3.30
N ALA A 77 -9.70 -2.19 3.80
CA ALA A 77 -9.93 -2.42 5.22
C ALA A 77 -8.67 -2.16 6.06
N HIS A 78 -7.52 -2.67 5.61
CA HIS A 78 -6.23 -2.42 6.25
C HIS A 78 -5.90 -0.93 6.29
N TRP A 79 -6.10 -0.22 5.17
CA TRP A 79 -5.86 1.21 5.12
C TRP A 79 -6.76 1.97 6.11
N LYS A 80 -8.06 1.66 6.14
CA LYS A 80 -9.02 2.25 7.08
C LYS A 80 -8.71 1.92 8.54
N GLU A 81 -8.23 0.73 8.86
CA GLU A 81 -7.89 0.36 10.23
C GLU A 81 -6.60 1.02 10.70
N THR A 82 -5.61 1.12 9.82
CA THR A 82 -4.26 1.58 10.17
C THR A 82 -4.12 3.09 10.15
N TYR A 83 -4.79 3.75 9.20
CA TYR A 83 -4.52 5.17 8.87
C TYR A 83 -5.73 6.08 9.01
N ARG A 84 -6.90 5.56 9.37
CA ARG A 84 -8.02 6.41 9.74
C ARG A 84 -7.71 7.03 11.09
N VAL A 85 -7.35 8.30 11.06
CA VAL A 85 -7.22 9.11 12.26
C VAL A 85 -8.59 9.09 12.95
N LEU A 86 -8.67 8.49 14.14
CA LEU A 86 -9.78 8.72 15.04
C LEU A 86 -9.80 10.23 15.31
N VAL A 87 -10.73 10.95 14.69
CA VAL A 87 -11.12 12.27 15.16
C VAL A 87 -11.74 12.03 16.54
N ALA A 88 -10.94 12.26 17.58
CA ALA A 88 -11.37 12.31 18.97
C ALA A 88 -11.37 13.77 19.42
#